data_AF-A0AAJ4F3L3-F1
#
_entry.id   AF-A0AAJ4F3L3-F1
#
_cell.length_a   1.000
_cell.length_b   1.000
_cell.length_c   1.000
_cell.angle_alpha   90.00
_cell.angle_beta   90.00
_cell.angle_gamma   90.00
#
_symmetry.space_group_name_H-M   'P 1'
#
loop_
_entity.id
_entity.type
_entity.pdbx_description
1 polymer ?
#
loop_
_entity_poly.entity_id
_entity_poly.type
_entity_poly.pdbx_seq_one_letter_code
_entity_poly.pdbx_strand_id
1 'polypeptide(L)' 'MRYVMRDIYLQSKLEMAKTLHIYGVELAHISVATGLSQSRLITDLNIADDVEFGKHKAKK' A
#
# COMPACT_ATOMS: atom_id res chain seq x y z
N MET A 1 9.62 -26.71 -4.64
CA MET A 1 8.61 -25.78 -4.08
C MET A 1 9.26 -24.50 -3.53
N ARG A 2 9.89 -23.64 -4.35
CA ARG A 2 10.56 -22.40 -3.89
C ARG A 2 9.99 -21.09 -4.46
N TYR A 3 9.13 -21.17 -5.47
CA TYR A 3 8.52 -20.00 -6.11
C TYR A 3 7.26 -19.53 -5.36
N VAL A 4 6.38 -20.46 -4.99
CA VAL A 4 5.09 -20.17 -4.34
C VAL A 4 5.21 -19.32 -3.06
N MET A 5 6.23 -19.56 -2.23
CA MET A 5 6.37 -18.83 -0.96
C MET A 5 6.78 -17.36 -1.15
N ARG A 6 7.54 -17.06 -2.21
CA ARG A 6 7.95 -15.68 -2.55
C ARG A 6 6.73 -14.84 -2.98
N ASP A 7 5.80 -15.46 -3.69
CA ASP A 7 4.55 -14.84 -4.10
C ASP A 7 3.61 -14.59 -2.93
N ILE A 8 3.47 -15.53 -1.99
CA ILE A 8 2.62 -15.35 -0.78
C ILE A 8 3.12 -14.18 0.08
N TYR A 9 4.43 -14.05 0.25
CA TYR A 9 5.01 -12.97 1.04
C TYR A 9 4.79 -11.60 0.38
N LEU A 10 4.93 -11.54 -0.94
CA LEU A 10 4.64 -10.33 -1.71
C LEU A 10 3.15 -9.96 -1.64
N GLN A 11 2.26 -10.93 -1.83
CA GLN A 11 0.81 -10.71 -1.72
C GLN A 11 0.41 -10.20 -0.34
N SER A 12 0.97 -10.79 0.72
CA SER A 12 0.69 -10.37 2.10
C SER A 12 1.11 -8.91 2.36
N LYS A 13 2.23 -8.48 1.79
CA LYS A 13 2.69 -7.08 1.87
C LYS A 13 1.78 -6.13 1.09
N LEU A 14 1.31 -6.53 -0.07
CA LEU A 14 0.38 -5.73 -0.88
C LEU A 14 -0.98 -5.59 -0.18
N GLU A 15 -1.51 -6.67 0.41
CA GLU A 15 -2.76 -6.61 1.19
C GLU A 15 -2.63 -5.71 2.43
N MET A 16 -1.49 -5.78 3.14
CA MET A 16 -1.20 -4.86 4.23
C MET A 16 -1.12 -3.41 3.74
N ALA A 17 -0.42 -3.15 2.64
CA ALA A 17 -0.29 -1.82 2.06
C ALA A 17 -1.65 -1.24 1.66
N LYS A 18 -2.50 -2.05 1.02
CA LYS A 18 -3.86 -1.70 0.63
C LYS A 18 -4.71 -1.31 1.84
N THR A 19 -4.64 -2.11 2.90
CA THR A 19 -5.36 -1.85 4.14
C THR A 19 -4.93 -0.52 4.74
N LEU A 20 -3.61 -0.29 4.89
CA LEU A 20 -3.08 0.95 5.43
C LEU A 20 -3.48 2.17 4.58
N HIS A 21 -3.46 2.04 3.25
CA HIS A 21 -3.88 3.10 2.34
C HIS A 21 -5.38 3.43 2.52
N ILE A 22 -6.25 2.42 2.63
CA ILE A 22 -7.70 2.61 2.87
C ILE A 22 -7.94 3.38 4.17
N TYR A 23 -7.12 3.15 5.19
CA TYR A 23 -7.18 3.89 6.46
C TYR A 23 -6.50 5.26 6.45
N GLY A 24 -6.04 5.74 5.29
CA GLY A 24 -5.46 7.07 5.15
C GLY A 24 -4.03 7.18 5.70
N VAL A 25 -3.27 6.09 5.70
CA VAL A 25 -1.83 6.13 5.99
C VAL A 25 -1.08 6.58 4.73
N GLU A 26 -0.20 7.57 4.88
CA GLU A 26 0.59 8.09 3.75
C GLU A 26 1.48 7.01 3.12
N LEU A 27 1.64 7.07 1.79
CA LEU A 27 2.48 6.16 0.99
C LEU A 27 3.91 6.03 1.53
N ALA A 28 4.49 7.11 2.08
CA ALA A 28 5.81 7.08 2.69
C ALA A 28 5.88 6.12 3.90
N HIS A 29 4.89 6.18 4.79
CA HIS A 29 4.81 5.29 5.95
C HIS A 29 4.51 3.85 5.55
N ILE A 30 3.64 3.65 4.55
CA ILE A 30 3.33 2.31 4.00
C ILE A 30 4.59 1.69 3.37
N SER A 31 5.38 2.46 2.64
CA SER A 31 6.64 2.02 2.03
C SER A 31 7.62 1.53 3.09
N VAL A 32 7.77 2.25 4.20
CA VAL A 32 8.60 1.83 5.33
C VAL A 32 8.08 0.55 5.99
N ALA A 33 6.77 0.47 6.26
CA ALA A 33 6.17 -0.67 6.95
C ALA A 33 6.21 -1.98 6.14
N THR A 34 6.06 -1.89 4.82
CA THR A 34 6.01 -3.07 3.94
C THR A 34 7.38 -3.41 3.31
N GLY A 35 8.31 -2.47 3.32
CA GLY A 35 9.59 -2.56 2.63
C GLY A 35 9.44 -2.59 1.10
N LEU A 36 8.31 -2.14 0.57
CA LEU A 36 8.06 -1.97 -0.86
C LEU A 36 8.34 -0.53 -1.26
N SER A 37 8.87 -0.30 -2.46
CA SER A 37 9.07 1.06 -2.97
C SER A 37 7.74 1.74 -3.26
N GLN A 38 7.67 3.06 -3.08
CA GLN A 38 6.45 3.83 -3.36
C GLN A 38 5.95 3.67 -4.79
N SER A 39 6.86 3.68 -5.78
CA SER A 39 6.50 3.43 -7.19
C SER A 39 5.80 2.08 -7.38
N ARG A 40 6.30 1.03 -6.71
CA ARG A 40 5.68 -0.30 -6.79
C ARG A 40 4.33 -0.32 -6.10
N LEU A 41 4.19 0.35 -4.95
CA LEU A 41 2.91 0.49 -4.27
C LEU A 41 1.89 1.20 -5.17
N ILE A 42 2.27 2.29 -5.84
CA ILE A 42 1.40 3.03 -6.78
C ILE A 42 0.93 2.12 -7.93
N THR A 43 1.87 1.42 -8.57
CA THR A 43 1.55 0.52 -9.69
C THR A 43 0.73 -0.69 -9.25
N ASP A 44 1.16 -1.41 -8.21
CA ASP A 44 0.54 -2.68 -7.79
C ASP A 44 -0.80 -2.46 -7.06
N LEU A 45 -0.96 -1.34 -6.34
CA LEU A 45 -2.23 -0.99 -5.70
C LEU A 45 -3.17 -0.19 -6.61
N ASN A 46 -2.72 0.15 -7.83
CA ASN A 46 -3.42 1.04 -8.75
C ASN A 46 -3.91 2.30 -8.03
N ILE A 47 -3.06 2.84 -7.14
CA ILE A 47 -3.33 4.11 -6.48
C ILE A 47 -3.19 5.12 -7.61
N ALA A 48 -4.31 5.64 -8.08
CA ALA A 48 -4.26 6.79 -8.96
C ALA A 48 -3.40 7.84 -8.25
N ASP A 49 -2.45 8.43 -8.97
CA ASP A 49 -1.65 9.58 -8.53
C ASP A 49 -2.56 10.83 -8.40
N ASP A 50 -3.79 10.61 -7.97
CA ASP A 50 -4.73 11.63 -7.56
C ASP A 50 -4.19 12.20 -6.26
N VAL A 51 -3.61 13.38 -6.43
CA VAL A 51 -3.21 14.37 -5.45
C VAL A 51 -4.41 14.77 -4.56
N GLU A 52 -5.03 13.81 -3.88
CA GLU A 52 -6.18 14.01 -2.99
C GLU A 52 -6.00 13.21 -1.68
N PHE A 53 -4.77 13.14 -1.19
CA PHE A 53 -4.52 12.75 0.20
C PHE A 53 -4.79 13.96 1.11
N GLY A 54 -6.07 14.23 1.39
CA GLY A 54 -6.44 15.39 2.21
C GLY A 54 -7.89 15.55 2.66
N LYS A 55 -8.84 14.67 2.33
CA LYS A 55 -10.27 14.88 2.68
C LYS A 55 -11.00 13.68 3.29
N HIS A 56 -10.32 12.88 4.10
CA HIS A 56 -11.00 11.99 5.05
C HIS A 56 -10.49 12.19 6.48
N LYS A 57 -10.48 13.45 6.92
CA LYS A 57 -10.62 13.78 8.35
C LYS A 57 -11.95 14.51 8.52
N ALA A 58 -12.75 14.03 9.47
CA ALA A 58 -14.00 14.58 10.01
C ALA A 58 -15.32 14.30 9.24
N LYS A 59 -16.00 13.24 9.70
CA LYS A 59 -17.43 13.19 10.07
C LYS A 59 -17.65 11.79 10.66
N LYS A 60 -18.10 11.56 11.88
CA LYS A 60 -18.81 12.34 12.89
C LYS A 60 -18.53 11.71 14.25
#